data_AF-A0A6C0K5K9-F1
#
_entry.id   AF-A0A6C0K5K9-F1
#
_cell.length_a   1.000
_cell.length_b   1.000
_cell.length_c   1.000
_cell.angle_alpha   90.00
_cell.angle_beta   90.00
_cell.angle_gamma   90.00
#
_symmetry.space_group_name_H-M   'P 1'
#
loop_
_entity.id
_entity.type
_entity.pdbx_description
1 polymer ?
#
loop_
_entity_poly.entity_id
_entity_poly.type
_entity_poly.pdbx_seq_one_letter_code
_entity_poly.pdbx_strand_id
1 'polypeptide(L)'
;MDIHLLLAVFHIALVVPLFLFVGFQRAATPEWVYHVLFGLGIVLLVYHGAKAAIRIMARSASAWINVFHAGLIAPLLIYIGYLGKKTERPAYELLLIAGFGALGYHLKNLLTITQTFIKDD
;
A
#
# COMPACT_ATOMS: atom_id res chain seq x y z
N MET A 1 -16.07 -0.03 15.33
CA MET A 1 -14.59 0.00 15.23
C MET A 1 -14.20 1.17 14.35
N ASP A 2 -13.28 2.02 14.80
CA ASP A 2 -12.80 3.16 14.03
C ASP A 2 -12.17 2.68 12.71
N ILE A 3 -12.65 3.21 11.58
CA ILE A 3 -12.19 2.85 10.23
C ILE A 3 -10.72 3.21 10.02
N HIS A 4 -10.22 4.28 10.63
CA HIS A 4 -8.82 4.70 10.56
C HIS A 4 -7.91 3.71 11.30
N LEU A 5 -8.35 3.24 12.46
CA LEU A 5 -7.65 2.19 13.21
C LEU A 5 -7.61 0.89 12.40
N LEU A 6 -8.74 0.45 11.86
CA LEU A 6 -8.81 -0.75 11.04
C LEU A 6 -7.86 -0.67 9.83
N LEU A 7 -7.86 0.45 9.11
CA LEU A 7 -6.98 0.65 7.97
C LEU A 7 -5.50 0.67 8.38
N ALA A 8 -5.16 1.28 9.51
CA ALA A 8 -3.78 1.29 10.01
C ALA A 8 -3.30 -0.12 10.36
N VAL A 9 -4.11 -0.88 11.10
CA VAL A 9 -3.79 -2.26 11.48
C VAL A 9 -3.71 -3.15 10.24
N PHE A 10 -4.62 -3.02 9.27
CA PHE A 10 -4.57 -3.77 8.01
C PHE A 10 -3.25 -3.56 7.26
N HIS A 11 -2.80 -2.30 7.14
CA HIS A 11 -1.53 -2.03 6.46
C HIS A 11 -0.33 -2.57 7.24
N ILE A 12 -0.29 -2.36 8.56
CA ILE A 12 0.82 -2.81 9.40
C ILE A 12 0.90 -4.35 9.44
N ALA A 13 -0.23 -5.04 9.57
CA ALA A 13 -0.25 -6.48 9.77
C ALA A 13 -0.19 -7.29 8.47
N LEU A 14 -0.64 -6.73 7.33
CA LEU A 14 -0.73 -7.46 6.07
C LEU A 14 0.09 -6.84 4.95
N VAL A 15 -0.14 -5.56 4.64
CA VAL A 15 0.47 -4.91 3.47
C VAL A 15 1.97 -4.73 3.65
N VAL A 16 2.41 -4.24 4.81
CA VAL A 16 3.82 -4.01 5.13
C VAL A 16 4.62 -5.32 5.09
N PRO A 17 4.22 -6.41 5.78
CA PRO A 17 4.92 -7.68 5.70
C PRO A 17 4.99 -8.23 4.28
N LEU A 18 3.91 -8.14 3.49
CA LEU A 18 3.92 -8.58 2.09
C LEU A 18 4.95 -7.80 1.26
N PHE A 19 4.96 -6.47 1.38
CA PHE A 19 5.88 -5.62 0.60
C PHE A 19 7.34 -5.85 1.01
N LEU A 20 7.59 -5.94 2.31
CA LEU A 20 8.93 -6.21 2.84
C LEU A 20 9.42 -7.61 2.44
N PHE A 21 8.56 -8.63 2.56
CA PHE A 21 8.89 -10.00 2.14
C PHE A 21 9.30 -10.05 0.67
N VAL A 22 8.46 -9.55 -0.24
CA VAL A 22 8.75 -9.55 -1.69
C VAL A 22 9.98 -8.70 -2.00
N GLY A 23 10.10 -7.53 -1.38
CA GLY A 23 11.22 -6.62 -1.62
C GLY A 23 12.57 -7.17 -1.18
N PHE A 24 12.63 -7.90 -0.05
CA PHE A 24 13.85 -8.56 0.42
C PHE A 24 14.15 -9.83 -0.38
N GLN A 25 13.14 -10.65 -0.66
CA GLN A 25 13.31 -11.93 -1.33
C GLN A 25 13.57 -11.79 -2.85
N ARG A 26 13.08 -10.70 -3.47
CA ARG A 26 13.29 -10.37 -4.89
C ARG A 26 12.96 -11.55 -5.80
N ALA A 27 13.86 -11.93 -6.71
CA ALA A 27 13.68 -13.04 -7.65
C ALA A 27 13.53 -14.44 -7.00
N ALA A 28 13.83 -14.57 -5.70
CA ALA A 28 13.61 -15.80 -4.97
C ALA A 28 12.18 -15.88 -4.35
N THR A 29 11.32 -14.89 -4.62
CA THR A 29 9.91 -14.91 -4.20
C THR A 29 9.19 -16.09 -4.88
N PRO A 30 8.33 -16.85 -4.16
CA PRO A 30 7.53 -17.91 -4.76
C PRO A 30 6.64 -17.39 -5.90
N GLU A 31 6.49 -18.17 -6.96
CA GLU A 31 5.87 -17.73 -8.21
C GLU A 31 4.42 -17.25 -8.05
N TRP A 32 3.64 -17.97 -7.23
CA TRP A 32 2.24 -17.63 -6.95
C TRP A 32 2.08 -16.23 -6.33
N VAL A 33 3.07 -15.73 -5.59
CA VAL A 33 3.01 -14.41 -4.96
C VAL A 33 3.01 -13.32 -6.03
N TYR A 34 3.73 -13.49 -7.15
CA TYR A 34 3.70 -12.53 -8.25
C TYR A 34 2.31 -12.42 -8.88
N HIS A 35 1.59 -13.54 -9.04
CA HIS A 35 0.20 -13.51 -9.52
C HIS A 35 -0.73 -12.80 -8.53
N VAL A 36 -0.51 -12.98 -7.22
CA VAL A 36 -1.22 -12.22 -6.19
C VAL A 36 -0.92 -10.73 -6.29
N LEU A 37 0.35 -10.31 -6.44
CA LEU A 37 0.70 -8.90 -6.63
C LEU A 37 0.08 -8.31 -7.90
N PHE A 38 0.08 -9.06 -9.00
CA PHE A 38 -0.53 -8.63 -10.25
C PHE A 38 -2.04 -8.39 -10.08
N GLY A 39 -2.75 -9.36 -9.52
CA GLY A 39 -4.19 -9.25 -9.25
C GLY A 39 -4.52 -8.10 -8.28
N LEU A 40 -3.76 -7.99 -7.19
CA LEU A 40 -3.90 -6.89 -6.23
C LEU A 40 -3.65 -5.53 -6.89
N GLY A 41 -2.63 -5.44 -7.74
CA GLY A 41 -2.31 -4.22 -8.48
C GLY A 41 -3.47 -3.76 -9.37
N ILE A 42 -4.12 -4.67 -10.09
CA ILE A 42 -5.31 -4.36 -10.91
C ILE A 42 -6.46 -3.88 -10.03
N VAL A 43 -6.77 -4.61 -8.95
CA VAL A 43 -7.85 -4.25 -8.03
C VAL A 43 -7.61 -2.87 -7.42
N LEU A 44 -6.39 -2.58 -6.96
CA LEU A 44 -6.00 -1.29 -6.40
C LEU A 44 -6.09 -0.17 -7.43
N LEU A 45 -5.66 -0.42 -8.67
CA LEU A 45 -5.75 0.57 -9.75
C LEU A 45 -7.20 0.98 -9.99
N VAL A 46 -8.10 0.01 -10.15
CA VAL A 46 -9.53 0.29 -10.41
C VAL A 46 -10.17 0.98 -9.21
N TYR A 47 -10.01 0.42 -8.01
CA TYR A 47 -10.65 0.94 -6.81
C TYR A 47 -10.15 2.33 -6.42
N HIS A 48 -8.82 2.51 -6.35
CA HIS A 48 -8.26 3.80 -5.98
C HIS A 48 -8.34 4.80 -7.13
N GLY A 49 -8.28 4.37 -8.39
CA GLY A 49 -8.50 5.25 -9.54
C GLY A 49 -9.90 5.87 -9.54
N ALA A 50 -10.94 5.04 -9.37
CA ALA A 50 -12.32 5.52 -9.26
C ALA A 50 -12.51 6.46 -8.06
N LYS A 51 -12.00 6.07 -6.88
CA LYS A 51 -12.07 6.94 -5.68
C LYS A 51 -11.28 8.23 -5.83
N ALA A 52 -10.13 8.22 -6.51
CA ALA A 52 -9.33 9.40 -6.75
C ALA A 52 -10.14 10.41 -7.58
N ALA A 53 -10.77 9.97 -8.66
CA ALA A 53 -11.62 10.83 -9.50
C ALA A 53 -12.73 11.50 -8.68
N ILE A 54 -13.51 10.71 -7.91
CA ILE A 54 -14.60 11.22 -7.06
C ILE A 54 -14.07 12.24 -6.04
N ARG A 55 -12.97 11.93 -5.35
CA ARG A 55 -12.41 12.80 -4.30
C ARG A 55 -11.79 14.07 -4.84
N ILE A 56 -11.19 14.03 -6.02
CA ILE A 56 -10.66 15.22 -6.71
C ILE A 56 -11.81 16.16 -7.10
N MET A 57 -12.89 15.61 -7.68
CA MET A 57 -14.08 16.40 -8.02
C MET A 57 -14.71 17.05 -6.78
N ALA A 58 -14.70 16.34 -5.65
CA ALA A 58 -15.17 16.86 -4.36
C ALA A 58 -14.15 17.77 -3.63
N ARG A 59 -12.99 18.07 -4.23
CA ARG A 59 -11.88 18.84 -3.61
C ARG A 59 -11.47 18.32 -2.23
N SER A 60 -11.53 17.01 -2.01
CA SER A 60 -11.21 16.40 -0.73
C SER A 60 -9.70 16.38 -0.49
N ALA A 61 -9.27 16.84 0.70
CA ALA A 61 -7.89 16.72 1.15
C ALA A 61 -7.40 15.26 1.23
N SER A 62 -8.30 14.27 1.26
CA SER A 62 -7.95 12.85 1.28
C SER A 62 -7.69 12.25 -0.11
N ALA A 63 -7.87 13.03 -1.19
CA ALA A 63 -7.70 12.55 -2.56
C ALA A 63 -6.28 12.04 -2.85
N TRP A 64 -5.26 12.66 -2.26
CA TRP A 64 -3.86 12.32 -2.51
C TRP A 64 -3.55 10.85 -2.17
N ILE A 65 -4.21 10.26 -1.16
CA ILE A 65 -4.02 8.85 -0.77
C ILE A 65 -4.42 7.95 -1.93
N ASN A 66 -5.56 8.24 -2.57
CA ASN A 66 -6.05 7.47 -3.71
C ASN A 66 -5.19 7.67 -4.95
N VAL A 67 -4.74 8.90 -5.20
CA VAL A 67 -3.81 9.20 -6.29
C VAL A 67 -2.49 8.47 -6.11
N PHE A 68 -1.93 8.45 -4.90
CA PHE A 68 -0.68 7.75 -4.60
C PHE A 68 -0.80 6.24 -4.84
N HIS A 69 -1.90 5.62 -4.38
CA HIS A 69 -2.13 4.20 -4.59
C HIS A 69 -2.34 3.86 -6.07
N ALA A 70 -3.16 4.63 -6.79
CA ALA A 70 -3.44 4.38 -8.20
C ALA A 70 -2.25 4.73 -9.12
N GLY A 71 -1.46 5.74 -8.78
CA GLY A 71 -0.39 6.27 -9.62
C GLY A 71 0.99 5.65 -9.37
N LEU A 72 1.27 5.16 -8.15
CA LEU A 72 2.56 4.58 -7.80
C LEU A 72 2.43 3.12 -7.37
N ILE A 73 1.62 2.83 -6.35
CA ILE A 73 1.58 1.49 -5.74
C ILE A 73 1.01 0.46 -6.72
N ALA A 74 -0.13 0.74 -7.34
CA ALA A 74 -0.76 -0.20 -8.26
C ALA A 74 0.09 -0.49 -9.50
N PRO A 75 0.65 0.50 -10.23
CA PRO A 75 1.56 0.24 -11.34
C PRO A 75 2.79 -0.57 -10.93
N LEU A 76 3.36 -0.30 -9.76
CA LEU A 76 4.50 -1.05 -9.24
C LEU A 76 4.15 -2.52 -9.00
N LEU A 77 3.00 -2.80 -8.38
CA LEU A 77 2.55 -4.18 -8.13
C LEU A 77 2.23 -4.93 -9.43
N ILE A 78 1.58 -4.26 -10.39
CA ILE A 78 1.32 -4.82 -11.73
C ILE A 78 2.65 -5.14 -12.43
N TYR A 79 3.61 -4.21 -12.40
CA TYR A 79 4.90 -4.39 -13.05
C TYR A 79 5.68 -5.58 -12.47
N ILE A 80 5.82 -5.64 -11.15
CA ILE A 80 6.51 -6.74 -10.45
C ILE A 80 5.77 -8.06 -10.69
N GLY A 81 4.44 -8.06 -10.59
CA GLY A 81 3.61 -9.24 -10.78
C GLY A 81 3.65 -9.79 -12.21
N TYR A 82 3.74 -8.91 -13.22
CA TYR A 82 3.80 -9.26 -14.63
C TYR A 82 5.17 -9.83 -15.04
N LEU A 83 6.26 -9.18 -14.63
CA LEU A 83 7.62 -9.65 -14.97
C LEU A 83 8.09 -10.81 -14.08
N GLY A 84 7.52 -10.95 -12.89
CA GLY A 84 7.87 -12.00 -11.94
C GLY A 84 9.37 -11.99 -11.61
N LYS A 85 10.02 -13.14 -11.78
CA LYS A 85 11.46 -13.30 -11.50
C LYS A 85 12.38 -12.47 -12.39
N LYS A 86 11.88 -11.92 -13.51
CA LYS A 86 12.63 -11.03 -14.42
C LYS A 86 12.55 -9.55 -14.03
N THR A 87 11.84 -9.23 -12.96
CA THR A 87 11.73 -7.86 -12.44
C THR A 87 13.11 -7.32 -12.06
N GLU A 88 13.41 -6.12 -12.51
CA GLU A 88 14.67 -5.44 -12.20
C GLU A 88 14.74 -4.98 -10.74
N ARG A 89 15.96 -4.99 -10.18
CA ARG A 89 16.21 -4.63 -8.78
C ARG A 89 15.51 -3.33 -8.31
N PRO A 90 15.52 -2.22 -9.07
CA PRO A 90 14.92 -0.97 -8.62
C PRO A 90 13.44 -1.08 -8.24
N ALA A 91 12.65 -1.95 -8.91
CA ALA A 91 11.24 -2.11 -8.56
C ALA A 91 11.06 -2.77 -7.19
N TYR A 92 11.91 -3.75 -6.84
CA TYR A 92 11.91 -4.33 -5.49
C TYR A 92 12.33 -3.32 -4.42
N GLU A 93 13.33 -2.48 -4.71
CA GLU A 93 13.75 -1.42 -3.78
C GLU A 93 12.64 -0.36 -3.60
N LEU A 94 11.91 0.00 -4.66
CA LEU A 94 10.72 0.86 -4.56
C LEU A 94 9.62 0.22 -3.72
N LEU A 95 9.43 -1.10 -3.81
CA LEU A 95 8.48 -1.82 -2.99
C LEU A 95 8.89 -1.82 -1.50
N LEU A 96 10.19 -1.95 -1.20
CA LEU A 96 10.72 -1.78 0.15
C LEU A 96 10.48 -0.38 0.70
N ILE A 97 10.78 0.65 -0.09
CA ILE A 97 10.54 2.05 0.29
C ILE A 97 9.05 2.27 0.58
N ALA A 98 8.16 1.73 -0.27
CA ALA A 98 6.72 1.79 -0.04
C ALA A 98 6.30 1.05 1.25
N GLY A 99 6.89 -0.13 1.52
CA GLY A 99 6.63 -0.91 2.74
C GLY A 99 7.04 -0.17 4.01
N PHE A 100 8.27 0.35 4.06
CA PHE A 100 8.74 1.15 5.21
C PHE A 100 7.98 2.46 5.36
N GLY A 101 7.67 3.14 4.25
CA GLY A 101 6.86 4.36 4.25
C GLY A 101 5.45 4.12 4.79
N ALA A 102 4.80 3.03 4.36
CA ALA A 102 3.48 2.63 4.88
C ALA A 102 3.56 2.32 6.38
N LEU A 103 4.57 1.57 6.83
CA LEU A 103 4.76 1.27 8.25
C LEU A 103 4.86 2.55 9.09
N GLY A 104 5.74 3.48 8.69
CA GLY A 104 5.92 4.76 9.38
C GLY A 104 4.64 5.60 9.41
N TYR A 105 3.95 5.72 8.28
CA TYR A 105 2.70 6.49 8.18
C TYR A 105 1.60 5.90 9.09
N HIS A 106 1.44 4.59 9.11
CA HIS A 106 0.39 3.94 9.89
C HIS A 106 0.71 3.84 11.38
N LEU A 107 1.99 3.71 11.76
CA LEU A 107 2.41 3.83 13.17
C LEU A 107 2.12 5.23 13.71
N LYS A 108 2.47 6.28 12.94
CA LYS A 108 2.11 7.66 13.31
C LYS A 108 0.60 7.80 13.51
N ASN A 109 -0.22 7.27 12.60
CA ASN A 109 -1.68 7.34 12.73
C ASN A 109 -2.20 6.62 13.98
N LEU A 110 -1.65 5.44 14.30
CA LEU A 110 -2.00 4.70 15.51
C LEU A 110 -1.73 5.53 16.77
N LEU A 111 -0.55 6.16 16.85
CA LEU A 111 -0.19 7.04 17.96
C LEU A 111 -1.16 8.22 18.09
N THR A 112 -1.47 8.89 16.98
CA THR A 112 -2.43 10.00 16.98
C THR A 112 -3.79 9.55 17.51
N ILE A 113 -4.30 8.40 17.03
CA ILE A 113 -5.58 7.84 17.46
C ILE A 113 -5.57 7.56 18.98
N THR A 114 -4.51 6.93 19.50
CA THR A 114 -4.40 6.63 20.94
C THR A 114 -4.33 7.89 21.80
N GLN A 115 -3.68 8.95 21.33
CA GLN A 115 -3.59 10.22 22.06
C GLN A 115 -4.94 10.95 22.13
N THR A 116 -5.79 10.82 21.11
CA THR A 116 -7.17 11.34 21.17
C THR A 116 -7.99 10.60 22.22
N PHE A 117 -7.95 9.26 22.26
CA PHE A 117 -8.67 8.49 23.27
C PHE A 117 -8.26 8.84 24.71
N ILE A 118 -6.95 8.99 24.97
CA ILE A 118 -6.45 9.35 26.31
C ILE A 118 -6.88 10.75 26.75
N LYS A 119 -7.15 11.68 25.82
CA LYS A 119 -7.55 13.06 26.16
C LYS A 119 -9.04 13.20 26.46
N ASP A 120 -9.85 12.23 26.02
CA ASP A 120 -11.30 12.27 26.16
C ASP A 120 -11.80 11.49 27.41
N ASP A 121 -10.89 10.84 28.14
CA ASP A 121 -11.09 10.17 29.45
C ASP A 121 -10.66 11.06 30.64
#